data_AF-A0A653BV47-F1
#
_entry.id   AF-A0A653BV47-F1
#
_cell.length_a   1.000
_cell.length_b   1.000
_cell.length_c   1.000
_cell.angle_alpha   90.00
_cell.angle_beta   90.00
_cell.angle_gamma   90.00
#
_symmetry.space_group_name_H-M   'P 1'
#
loop_
_entity.id
_entity.type
_entity.pdbx_description
1 polymer ?
#
loop_
_entity_poly.entity_id
_entity_poly.type
_entity_poly.pdbx_seq_one_letter_code
_entity_poly.pdbx_strand_id
1 'polypeptide(L)'
;MADVVRRSVPCGVCKLGVSLLHREVQQGSSFYEIRKKFVSLCVSFKIQTEPVCTGFFDVFGPEVLPALNVTKLGTSDICRMVLGESCDGTKTHIENWSIDLPEKRRPGQPVFKILQISDPHLDPDYVAGSPANCEEPLCCREYSTPNSSKPTIPAGRWGTYGKCDAPSILLENMLEHIVLEHPDIDYVIWTGDLPPHDIWNQTKESNLAIIKHTVEQMLAYFPNTAVFPAVGNHESVPAGRPINRWMPRRIRSSCSSLVRGNQRVKS
;
A
#
# COMPACT_ATOMS: atom_id res chain seq x y z
N MET A 1 -7.74 -2.67 -0.37
CA MET A 1 -8.68 -1.60 -0.81
C MET A 1 -9.07 -1.69 -2.30
N ALA A 2 -8.16 -2.08 -3.20
CA ALA A 2 -8.43 -2.21 -4.64
C ALA A 2 -9.61 -3.16 -4.97
N ASP A 3 -9.78 -4.27 -4.25
CA ASP A 3 -10.89 -5.21 -4.48
C ASP A 3 -12.25 -4.70 -4.01
N VAL A 4 -12.30 -3.92 -2.92
CA VAL A 4 -13.56 -3.30 -2.44
C VAL A 4 -14.00 -2.20 -3.42
N VAL A 5 -13.07 -1.36 -3.85
CA VAL A 5 -13.34 -0.29 -4.83
C VAL A 5 -13.75 -0.88 -6.19
N ARG A 6 -13.08 -1.94 -6.67
CA ARG A 6 -13.44 -2.64 -7.92
C ARG A 6 -14.84 -3.26 -7.89
N ARG A 7 -15.28 -3.78 -6.75
CA ARG A 7 -16.60 -4.44 -6.63
C ARG A 7 -17.74 -3.45 -6.37
N SER A 8 -17.45 -2.31 -5.75
CA SER A 8 -18.48 -1.38 -5.27
C SER A 8 -18.66 -0.13 -6.13
N VAL A 9 -17.71 0.24 -7.00
CA VAL A 9 -17.78 1.47 -7.81
C VAL A 9 -18.02 1.14 -9.28
N PRO A 10 -19.22 1.42 -9.83
CA PRO A 10 -19.48 1.27 -11.26
C PRO A 10 -18.55 2.17 -12.10
N CYS A 11 -18.14 1.70 -13.28
CA CYS A 11 -17.29 2.44 -14.21
C CYS A 11 -17.83 3.85 -14.53
N GLY A 12 -19.15 4.01 -14.69
CA GLY A 12 -19.77 5.31 -14.91
C GLY A 12 -19.59 6.29 -13.73
N VAL A 13 -19.65 5.78 -12.49
CA VAL A 13 -19.40 6.57 -11.28
C VAL A 13 -17.94 7.00 -11.21
N CYS A 14 -17.00 6.10 -11.56
CA CYS A 14 -15.60 6.48 -11.67
C CYS A 14 -15.39 7.59 -12.71
N LYS A 15 -15.91 7.43 -13.93
CA LYS A 15 -15.73 8.40 -15.01
C LYS A 15 -16.29 9.78 -14.62
N LEU A 16 -17.46 9.80 -13.98
CA LEU A 16 -18.03 11.03 -13.44
C LEU A 16 -17.13 11.66 -12.37
N GLY A 17 -16.68 10.87 -11.39
CA GLY A 17 -15.81 11.33 -10.31
C GLY A 17 -14.48 11.90 -10.81
N VAL A 18 -13.81 11.19 -11.72
CA VAL A 18 -12.55 11.65 -12.34
C VAL A 18 -12.77 12.92 -13.15
N SER A 19 -13.88 13.02 -13.91
CA SER A 19 -14.19 14.22 -14.69
C SER A 19 -14.42 15.43 -13.80
N LEU A 20 -15.15 15.27 -12.69
CA LEU A 20 -15.38 16.33 -11.72
C LEU A 20 -14.07 16.77 -11.06
N LEU A 21 -13.24 15.82 -10.64
CA LEU A 21 -11.94 16.11 -10.02
C LEU A 21 -11.01 16.86 -10.99
N HIS A 22 -10.96 16.41 -12.25
CA HIS A 22 -10.15 17.06 -13.28
C HIS A 22 -10.60 18.51 -13.51
N ARG A 23 -11.91 18.77 -13.53
CA ARG A 23 -12.46 20.12 -13.66
C ARG A 23 -12.06 21.02 -12.50
N GLU A 24 -12.13 20.52 -11.26
CA GLU A 24 -11.72 21.30 -10.08
C GLU A 24 -10.22 21.65 -10.12
N VAL A 25 -9.37 20.70 -10.53
CA VAL A 25 -7.93 20.92 -10.70
C VAL A 25 -7.67 21.98 -11.78
N GLN A 26 -8.34 21.88 -12.94
CA GLN A 26 -8.19 22.84 -14.04
C GLN A 26 -8.69 24.25 -13.70
N GLN A 27 -9.72 24.36 -12.86
CA GLN A 27 -10.25 25.65 -12.39
C GLN A 27 -9.38 26.30 -11.31
N GLY A 28 -8.34 25.61 -10.82
CA GLY A 28 -7.47 26.11 -9.76
C GLY A 28 -8.14 26.11 -8.38
N SER A 29 -9.12 25.23 -8.15
CA SER A 29 -9.73 25.05 -6.83
C SER A 29 -8.67 24.72 -5.78
N SER A 30 -8.80 25.26 -4.58
CA SER A 30 -7.84 25.01 -3.50
C SER A 30 -7.89 23.55 -3.03
N PHE A 31 -6.78 23.06 -2.48
CA PHE A 31 -6.71 21.72 -1.88
C PHE A 31 -7.84 21.48 -0.87
N TYR A 32 -8.16 22.50 -0.06
CA TYR A 32 -9.22 22.45 0.94
C TYR A 32 -10.62 22.29 0.32
N GLU A 33 -10.92 23.01 -0.76
CA GLU A 33 -12.23 22.90 -1.43
C GLU A 33 -12.40 21.53 -2.10
N ILE A 34 -11.35 21.02 -2.74
CA ILE A 34 -11.35 19.68 -3.35
C ILE A 34 -11.51 18.61 -2.27
N ARG A 35 -10.78 18.74 -1.15
CA ARG A 35 -10.90 17.86 0.01
C ARG A 35 -12.32 17.81 0.54
N LYS A 36 -12.92 18.98 0.79
CA LYS A 36 -14.28 19.10 1.32
C LYS A 36 -15.31 18.41 0.41
N LYS A 37 -15.22 18.65 -0.90
CA LYS A 37 -16.09 17.98 -1.90
C LYS A 37 -15.86 16.47 -1.92
N PHE A 38 -14.60 16.02 -1.92
CA PHE A 38 -14.26 14.60 -1.92
C PHE A 38 -14.81 13.89 -0.67
N VAL A 39 -14.53 14.41 0.53
CA VAL A 39 -14.98 13.81 1.79
C VAL A 39 -16.51 13.80 1.86
N SER A 40 -17.16 14.91 1.49
CA SER A 40 -18.62 14.99 1.45
C SER A 40 -19.24 13.94 0.52
N LEU A 41 -18.71 13.77 -0.69
CA LEU A 41 -19.19 12.74 -1.63
C LEU A 41 -18.92 11.33 -1.09
N CYS A 42 -17.72 11.08 -0.58
CA CYS A 42 -17.30 9.78 -0.05
C CYS A 42 -18.24 9.29 1.07
N VAL A 43 -18.56 10.17 2.02
CA VAL A 43 -19.49 9.88 3.12
C VAL A 43 -20.94 9.79 2.63
N SER A 44 -21.40 10.73 1.79
CA SER A 44 -22.81 10.75 1.32
C SER A 44 -23.17 9.50 0.50
N PHE A 45 -22.22 9.00 -0.29
CA PHE A 45 -22.39 7.77 -1.06
C PHE A 45 -22.10 6.49 -0.25
N LYS A 46 -21.82 6.62 1.06
CA LYS A 46 -21.50 5.50 1.97
C LYS A 46 -20.33 4.64 1.46
N ILE A 47 -19.32 5.27 0.88
CA ILE A 47 -18.14 4.56 0.35
C ILE A 47 -17.27 4.07 1.52
N GLN A 48 -16.99 4.95 2.48
CA GLN A 48 -16.24 4.68 3.71
C GLN A 48 -16.68 5.65 4.82
N THR A 49 -16.17 5.45 6.04
CA THR A 49 -16.38 6.36 7.18
C THR A 49 -15.68 7.70 6.96
N GLU A 50 -16.15 8.76 7.63
CA GLU A 50 -15.57 10.10 7.50
C GLU A 50 -14.07 10.17 7.82
N PRO A 51 -13.54 9.51 8.89
CA PRO A 51 -12.11 9.48 9.16
C PRO A 51 -11.31 8.81 8.03
N VAL A 52 -11.82 7.71 7.46
CA VAL A 52 -11.16 6.99 6.36
C VAL A 52 -11.17 7.83 5.08
N CYS A 53 -12.32 8.42 4.71
CA CYS A 53 -12.43 9.31 3.55
C CYS A 53 -11.47 10.51 3.67
N THR A 54 -11.40 11.09 4.88
CA THR A 54 -10.55 12.23 5.18
C THR A 54 -9.07 11.88 5.08
N GLY A 55 -8.63 10.85 5.81
CA GLY A 55 -7.25 10.40 5.82
C GLY A 55 -6.78 9.94 4.44
N PHE A 56 -7.65 9.25 3.69
CA PHE A 56 -7.33 8.84 2.33
C PHE A 56 -7.04 10.04 1.42
N PHE A 57 -7.87 11.10 1.49
CA PHE A 57 -7.60 12.31 0.72
C PHE A 57 -6.30 12.99 1.16
N ASP A 58 -6.07 13.09 2.47
CA ASP A 58 -4.91 13.78 3.02
C ASP A 58 -3.59 13.06 2.67
N VAL A 59 -3.61 11.72 2.61
CA VAL A 59 -2.45 10.90 2.24
C VAL A 59 -2.20 10.88 0.72
N PHE A 60 -3.25 10.73 -0.11
CA PHE A 60 -3.09 10.54 -1.56
C PHE A 60 -3.16 11.87 -2.35
N GLY A 61 -3.97 12.83 -1.91
CA GLY A 61 -4.22 14.10 -2.58
C GLY A 61 -2.95 14.88 -2.98
N PRO A 62 -1.94 15.01 -2.10
CA PRO A 62 -0.70 15.72 -2.41
C PRO A 62 0.08 15.15 -3.60
N GLU A 63 -0.04 13.85 -3.89
CA GLU A 63 0.62 13.23 -5.05
C GLU A 63 -0.33 13.15 -6.27
N VAL A 64 -1.62 12.89 -6.04
CA VAL A 64 -2.61 12.70 -7.11
C VAL A 64 -2.97 14.01 -7.82
N LEU A 65 -3.23 15.09 -7.08
CA LEU A 65 -3.70 16.35 -7.68
C LEU A 65 -2.65 16.98 -8.62
N PRO A 66 -1.35 17.05 -8.26
CA PRO A 66 -0.33 17.52 -9.19
C PRO A 66 -0.15 16.60 -10.41
N ALA A 67 -0.27 15.28 -10.22
CA ALA A 67 -0.18 14.32 -11.32
C ALA A 67 -1.33 14.50 -12.33
N LEU A 68 -2.55 14.79 -11.85
CA LEU A 68 -3.69 15.09 -12.72
C LEU A 68 -3.49 16.36 -13.56
N ASN A 69 -2.72 17.33 -13.06
CA ASN A 69 -2.46 18.57 -13.80
C ASN A 69 -1.47 18.38 -14.96
N VAL A 70 -0.61 17.37 -14.91
CA VAL A 70 0.45 17.13 -15.90
C VAL A 70 0.23 15.90 -16.78
N THR A 71 -0.71 15.04 -16.39
CA THR A 71 -1.00 13.81 -17.12
C THR A 71 -1.75 14.10 -18.42
N LYS A 72 -1.52 13.24 -19.42
CA LYS A 72 -2.28 13.23 -20.68
C LYS A 72 -3.35 12.13 -20.70
N LEU A 73 -3.49 11.39 -19.60
CA LEU A 73 -4.45 10.29 -19.49
C LEU A 73 -5.87 10.84 -19.47
N GLY A 74 -6.76 10.25 -20.27
CA GLY A 74 -8.18 10.56 -20.25
C GLY A 74 -8.88 9.98 -19.02
N THR A 75 -10.12 10.40 -18.79
CA THR A 75 -10.96 9.90 -17.69
C THR A 75 -11.16 8.38 -17.76
N SER A 76 -11.32 7.84 -18.97
CA SER A 76 -11.41 6.39 -19.21
C SER A 76 -10.11 5.66 -18.86
N ASP A 77 -8.94 6.21 -19.22
CA ASP A 77 -7.64 5.57 -18.93
C ASP A 77 -7.40 5.50 -17.42
N ILE A 78 -7.69 6.59 -16.70
CA ILE A 78 -7.58 6.66 -15.24
C ILE A 78 -8.53 5.64 -14.59
N CYS A 79 -9.79 5.58 -15.03
CA CYS A 79 -10.74 4.62 -14.49
C CYS A 79 -10.42 3.17 -14.81
N ARG A 80 -9.86 2.87 -15.98
CA ARG A 80 -9.33 1.54 -16.31
C ARG A 80 -8.13 1.18 -15.45
N MET A 81 -7.22 2.12 -15.19
CA MET A 81 -6.07 1.90 -14.31
C MET A 81 -6.53 1.51 -12.89
N VAL A 82 -7.58 2.15 -12.38
CA VAL A 82 -8.11 1.91 -11.03
C VAL A 82 -9.01 0.66 -10.97
N LEU A 83 -9.95 0.53 -11.91
CA LEU A 83 -10.99 -0.53 -11.89
C LEU A 83 -10.64 -1.76 -12.73
N GLY A 84 -9.52 -1.74 -13.45
CA GLY A 84 -9.12 -2.81 -14.37
C GLY A 84 -10.04 -2.94 -15.58
N GLU A 85 -10.11 -4.14 -16.15
CA GLU A 85 -10.88 -4.44 -17.37
C GLU A 85 -12.39 -4.26 -17.22
N SER A 86 -12.89 -4.12 -15.99
CA SER A 86 -14.29 -3.82 -15.70
C SER A 86 -14.74 -2.45 -16.21
N CYS A 87 -13.80 -1.55 -16.53
CA CYS A 87 -14.08 -0.21 -17.03
C CYS A 87 -13.41 0.03 -18.40
N ASP A 88 -14.24 -0.12 -19.45
CA ASP A 88 -13.97 0.12 -20.88
C ASP A 88 -12.96 -0.82 -21.57
N GLY A 89 -13.38 -1.38 -22.71
CA GLY A 89 -12.67 -2.40 -23.50
C GLY A 89 -11.76 -1.85 -24.61
N THR A 90 -11.51 -0.55 -24.65
CA THR A 90 -10.61 0.05 -25.64
C THR A 90 -9.15 -0.11 -25.23
N LYS A 91 -8.32 -0.55 -26.18
CA LYS A 91 -6.89 -0.83 -25.99
C LYS A 91 -6.17 0.44 -25.53
N THR A 92 -5.53 0.36 -24.36
CA THR A 92 -4.63 1.40 -23.87
C THR A 92 -3.42 1.56 -24.81
N HIS A 93 -2.94 2.79 -24.95
CA HIS A 93 -1.64 3.12 -25.55
C HIS A 93 -0.48 2.72 -24.63
N ILE A 94 -0.47 1.48 -24.12
CA ILE A 94 0.75 0.94 -23.50
C ILE A 94 1.64 0.58 -24.68
N GLU A 95 2.72 1.33 -24.86
CA GLU A 95 3.71 1.04 -25.89
C GLU A 95 4.21 -0.40 -25.70
N ASN A 96 4.00 -1.24 -26.70
CA ASN A 96 4.55 -2.59 -26.73
C ASN A 96 6.07 -2.45 -26.74
N TRP A 97 6.72 -2.79 -25.63
CA TRP A 97 8.17 -2.85 -25.53
C TRP A 97 8.61 -4.31 -25.57
N SER A 98 9.80 -4.55 -26.14
CA SER A 98 10.44 -5.86 -26.18
C SER A 98 11.86 -5.74 -25.63
N ILE A 99 12.34 -6.81 -25.01
CA ILE A 99 13.73 -6.95 -24.55
C ILE A 99 14.27 -8.22 -25.19
N ASP A 100 15.38 -8.09 -25.91
CA ASP A 100 16.08 -9.24 -26.48
C ASP A 100 16.79 -10.02 -25.37
N LEU A 101 16.52 -11.31 -25.30
CA LEU A 101 17.14 -12.20 -24.31
C LEU A 101 18.39 -12.88 -24.89
N PRO A 102 19.50 -12.94 -24.14
CA PRO A 102 20.66 -13.72 -24.55
C PRO A 102 20.41 -15.24 -24.40
N GLU A 103 21.15 -16.04 -25.18
CA GLU A 103 21.08 -17.51 -25.11
C GLU A 103 21.56 -18.06 -23.76
N LYS A 104 20.82 -19.03 -23.21
CA LYS A 104 21.10 -19.64 -21.90
C LYS A 104 22.05 -20.83 -22.00
N ARG A 105 23.03 -20.90 -21.10
CA ARG A 105 23.73 -22.15 -20.75
C ARG A 105 23.20 -22.67 -19.41
N ARG A 106 23.04 -23.99 -19.27
CA ARG A 106 22.60 -24.64 -18.02
C ARG A 106 23.78 -25.37 -17.38
N PRO A 107 24.32 -24.89 -16.24
CA PRO A 107 25.17 -25.71 -15.39
C PRO A 107 24.30 -26.69 -14.58
N GLY A 108 24.89 -27.82 -14.18
CA GLY A 108 24.29 -28.71 -13.17
C GLY A 108 24.11 -27.96 -11.84
N GLN A 109 23.01 -28.23 -11.15
CA GLN A 109 22.55 -27.40 -10.03
C GLN A 109 22.65 -28.15 -8.69
N PRO A 110 23.30 -27.56 -7.67
CA PRO A 110 23.13 -27.99 -6.29
C PRO A 110 21.68 -27.75 -5.84
N VAL A 111 21.24 -28.49 -4.83
CA VAL A 111 19.94 -28.30 -4.17
C VAL A 111 20.13 -27.34 -3.01
N PHE A 112 19.27 -26.33 -2.90
CA PHE A 112 19.22 -25.38 -1.79
C PHE A 112 17.87 -25.47 -1.08
N LYS A 113 17.87 -25.25 0.23
CA LYS A 113 16.67 -25.01 1.04
C LYS A 113 16.51 -23.51 1.25
N ILE A 114 15.47 -22.95 0.64
CA ILE A 114 15.22 -21.51 0.61
C ILE A 114 13.95 -21.23 1.40
N LEU A 115 14.05 -20.32 2.37
CA LEU A 115 12.87 -19.76 3.03
C LEU A 115 12.35 -18.59 2.20
N GLN A 116 11.04 -18.56 1.92
CA GLN A 116 10.38 -17.41 1.33
C GLN A 116 9.37 -16.84 2.32
N ILE A 117 9.52 -15.56 2.67
CA ILE A 117 8.57 -14.80 3.50
C ILE A 117 8.00 -13.68 2.64
N SER A 118 6.69 -13.48 2.69
CA SER A 118 5.98 -12.43 1.94
C SER A 118 4.81 -11.90 2.75
N ASP A 119 4.47 -10.63 2.54
CA ASP A 119 3.25 -9.99 3.02
C ASP A 119 3.00 -10.18 4.54
N PRO A 120 4.01 -9.99 5.42
CA PRO A 120 3.81 -10.19 6.85
C PRO A 120 2.83 -9.17 7.45
N HIS A 121 2.66 -7.99 6.84
CA HIS A 121 1.74 -6.92 7.28
C HIS A 121 1.66 -6.80 8.80
N LEU A 122 2.77 -6.38 9.42
CA LEU A 122 2.82 -6.16 10.85
C LEU A 122 1.92 -4.99 11.22
N ASP A 123 0.92 -5.26 12.05
CA ASP A 123 0.07 -4.25 12.65
C ASP A 123 0.48 -3.96 14.10
N PRO A 124 1.24 -2.88 14.37
CA PRO A 124 1.63 -2.52 15.72
C PRO A 124 0.43 -2.07 16.59
N ASP A 125 -0.71 -1.71 15.98
CA ASP A 125 -1.92 -1.26 16.66
C ASP A 125 -2.93 -2.40 16.89
N TYR A 126 -2.58 -3.65 16.53
CA TYR A 126 -3.48 -4.78 16.73
C TYR A 126 -3.75 -5.03 18.22
N VAL A 127 -5.03 -5.10 18.60
CA VAL A 127 -5.46 -5.35 19.98
C VAL A 127 -6.42 -6.53 20.02
N ALA A 128 -6.03 -7.61 20.70
CA ALA A 128 -6.92 -8.75 20.94
C ALA A 128 -8.18 -8.34 21.71
N GLY A 129 -9.33 -8.88 21.33
CA GLY A 129 -10.64 -8.54 21.89
C GLY A 129 -11.34 -7.35 21.23
N SER A 130 -10.62 -6.52 20.47
CA SER A 130 -11.21 -5.40 19.73
C SER A 130 -12.11 -5.87 18.57
N PRO A 131 -12.96 -5.00 17.99
CA PRO A 131 -13.85 -5.40 16.89
C PRO A 131 -13.09 -5.85 15.63
N ALA A 132 -13.26 -7.11 15.22
CA ALA A 132 -12.69 -7.67 14.00
C ALA A 132 -13.57 -7.51 12.75
N ASN A 133 -14.84 -7.14 12.95
CA ASN A 133 -15.83 -6.88 11.91
C ASN A 133 -16.28 -5.41 11.92
N CYS A 134 -15.34 -4.50 11.83
CA CYS A 134 -15.57 -3.06 11.88
C CYS A 134 -16.09 -2.45 10.56
N GLU A 135 -16.49 -1.17 10.63
CA GLU A 135 -16.92 -0.39 9.48
C GLU A 135 -15.74 0.01 8.57
N GLU A 136 -14.55 0.18 9.15
CA GLU A 136 -13.32 0.53 8.43
C GLU A 136 -12.79 -0.62 7.52
N PRO A 137 -11.83 -0.31 6.61
CA PRO A 137 -11.16 -1.32 5.79
C PRO A 137 -10.19 -2.23 6.55
N LEU A 138 -9.64 -1.77 7.68
CA LEU A 138 -8.79 -2.52 8.61
C LEU A 138 -9.37 -2.38 10.02
N CYS A 139 -9.50 -3.52 10.69
CA CYS A 139 -10.13 -3.72 11.98
C CYS A 139 -9.11 -4.29 12.98
N CYS A 140 -9.59 -4.84 14.09
CA CYS A 140 -8.76 -5.42 15.15
C CYS A 140 -7.85 -4.40 15.86
N ARG A 141 -8.23 -3.12 15.86
CA ARG A 141 -7.56 -2.05 16.61
C ARG A 141 -8.52 -1.47 17.65
N GLU A 142 -7.98 -0.78 18.65
CA GLU A 142 -8.80 -0.19 19.73
C GLU A 142 -9.88 0.77 19.23
N TYR A 143 -9.56 1.53 18.17
CA TYR A 143 -10.47 2.50 17.55
C TYR A 143 -11.33 1.92 16.42
N SER A 144 -11.34 0.60 16.22
CA SER A 144 -12.18 -0.04 15.20
C SER A 144 -13.66 0.10 15.55
N THR A 145 -14.46 0.69 14.65
CA THR A 145 -15.89 0.95 14.90
C THR A 145 -16.70 -0.33 14.70
N PRO A 146 -17.40 -0.88 15.72
CA PRO A 146 -18.22 -2.06 15.56
C PRO A 146 -19.30 -1.89 14.48
N ASN A 147 -19.53 -2.92 13.67
CA ASN A 147 -20.60 -2.87 12.67
C ASN A 147 -21.98 -2.79 13.34
N SER A 148 -22.72 -1.73 13.04
CA SER A 148 -24.06 -1.47 13.61
C SER A 148 -25.11 -2.54 13.27
N SER A 149 -24.91 -3.33 12.21
CA SER A 149 -25.89 -4.29 11.69
C SER A 149 -25.59 -5.75 12.07
N LYS A 150 -24.48 -6.04 12.74
CA LYS A 150 -24.05 -7.41 13.08
C LYS A 150 -23.48 -7.47 14.49
N PRO A 151 -23.58 -8.62 15.18
CA PRO A 151 -22.87 -8.82 16.44
C PRO A 151 -21.37 -8.58 16.28
N THR A 152 -20.74 -7.91 17.24
CA THR A 152 -19.29 -7.68 17.26
C THR A 152 -18.55 -8.99 17.41
N ILE A 153 -17.58 -9.23 16.54
CA ILE A 153 -16.66 -10.38 16.61
C ILE A 153 -15.38 -9.89 17.26
N PRO A 154 -14.98 -10.43 18.42
CA PRO A 154 -13.74 -10.03 19.08
C PRO A 154 -12.52 -10.57 18.33
N ALA A 155 -11.47 -9.76 18.24
CA ALA A 155 -10.21 -10.13 17.65
C ALA A 155 -9.50 -11.23 18.47
N GLY A 156 -9.01 -12.28 17.82
CA GLY A 156 -8.23 -13.34 18.45
C GLY A 156 -6.84 -12.87 18.86
N ARG A 157 -6.21 -13.57 19.81
CA ARG A 157 -4.84 -13.27 20.29
C ARG A 157 -3.78 -13.37 19.18
N TRP A 158 -3.93 -14.35 18.30
CA TRP A 158 -2.93 -14.69 17.26
C TRP A 158 -3.29 -14.15 15.88
N GLY A 159 -4.29 -13.28 15.79
CA GLY A 159 -4.92 -12.89 14.53
C GLY A 159 -6.37 -13.33 14.47
N THR A 160 -7.08 -12.84 13.45
CA THR A 160 -8.50 -13.11 13.24
C THR A 160 -8.80 -13.26 11.76
N TYR A 161 -9.66 -14.22 11.42
CA TYR A 161 -10.25 -14.32 10.08
C TYR A 161 -11.24 -13.16 9.85
N GLY A 162 -10.72 -12.00 9.47
CA GLY A 162 -11.46 -10.76 9.29
C GLY A 162 -10.66 -9.76 8.47
N LYS A 163 -11.07 -8.48 8.52
CA LYS A 163 -10.31 -7.39 7.90
C LYS A 163 -9.19 -6.96 8.83
N CYS A 164 -8.25 -7.84 9.16
CA CYS A 164 -7.21 -7.57 10.16
C CYS A 164 -5.86 -8.01 9.64
N ASP A 165 -4.83 -7.28 10.03
CA ASP A 165 -3.43 -7.59 9.75
C ASP A 165 -2.79 -8.33 10.94
N ALA A 166 -1.51 -8.68 10.83
CA ALA A 166 -0.86 -9.59 11.76
C ALA A 166 -0.41 -8.88 13.05
N PRO A 167 -0.77 -9.38 14.25
CA PRO A 167 -0.17 -8.90 15.49
C PRO A 167 1.29 -9.34 15.58
N SER A 168 2.12 -8.57 16.31
CA SER A 168 3.54 -8.87 16.51
C SER A 168 3.79 -10.30 17.01
N ILE A 169 2.95 -10.77 17.95
CA ILE A 169 3.08 -12.09 18.54
C ILE A 169 2.99 -13.22 17.50
N LEU A 170 2.17 -13.04 16.44
CA LEU A 170 2.06 -14.03 15.37
C LEU A 170 3.36 -14.11 14.57
N LEU A 171 3.94 -12.96 14.22
CA LEU A 171 5.16 -12.89 13.44
C LEU A 171 6.38 -13.37 14.24
N GLU A 172 6.48 -12.99 15.51
CA GLU A 172 7.51 -13.46 16.43
C GLU A 172 7.48 -14.99 16.57
N ASN A 173 6.30 -15.56 16.86
CA ASN A 173 6.15 -17.01 17.00
C ASN A 173 6.43 -17.75 15.68
N MET A 174 6.07 -17.17 14.53
CA MET A 174 6.41 -17.71 13.22
C MET A 174 7.93 -17.77 13.03
N LEU A 175 8.65 -16.67 13.28
CA LEU A 175 10.10 -16.60 13.12
C LEU A 175 10.83 -17.53 14.10
N GLU A 176 10.40 -17.58 15.36
CA GLU A 176 10.92 -18.52 16.36
C GLU A 176 10.80 -19.97 15.89
N HIS A 177 9.61 -20.35 15.40
CA HIS A 177 9.35 -21.71 14.93
C HIS A 177 10.22 -22.06 13.72
N ILE A 178 10.37 -21.14 12.76
CA ILE A 178 11.20 -21.36 11.57
C ILE A 178 12.66 -21.60 11.97
N VAL A 179 13.22 -20.77 12.85
CA VAL A 179 14.62 -20.92 13.28
C VAL A 179 14.83 -22.23 14.05
N LEU A 180 13.84 -22.66 14.84
CA LEU A 180 13.88 -23.92 15.60
C LEU A 180 13.85 -25.15 14.68
N GLU A 181 12.89 -25.20 13.75
CA GLU A 181 12.61 -26.41 12.94
C GLU A 181 13.41 -26.48 11.64
N HIS A 182 13.97 -25.36 11.20
CA HIS A 182 14.69 -25.26 9.93
C HIS A 182 16.07 -24.56 10.09
N PRO A 183 16.97 -25.11 10.92
CA PRO A 183 18.33 -24.57 11.09
C PRO A 183 19.22 -24.75 9.83
N ASP A 184 18.74 -25.52 8.85
CA ASP A 184 19.39 -25.89 7.59
C ASP A 184 18.98 -24.98 6.40
N ILE A 185 18.37 -23.82 6.64
CA ILE A 185 18.05 -22.83 5.59
C ILE A 185 19.35 -22.21 5.06
N ASP A 186 19.56 -22.30 3.74
CA ASP A 186 20.73 -21.73 3.08
C ASP A 186 20.63 -20.19 2.95
N TYR A 187 19.45 -19.68 2.59
CA TYR A 187 19.17 -18.25 2.52
C TYR A 187 17.66 -17.96 2.54
N VAL A 188 17.33 -16.70 2.81
CA VAL A 188 15.95 -16.19 2.88
C VAL A 188 15.68 -15.24 1.71
N ILE A 189 14.54 -15.42 1.04
CA ILE A 189 13.95 -14.43 0.14
C ILE A 189 12.80 -13.76 0.88
N TRP A 190 12.79 -12.43 0.94
CA TRP A 190 11.78 -11.67 1.67
C TRP A 190 11.13 -10.62 0.76
N THR A 191 9.88 -10.82 0.36
CA THR A 191 9.29 -10.07 -0.76
C THR A 191 8.51 -8.81 -0.40
N GLY A 192 8.66 -8.28 0.81
CA GLY A 192 8.09 -7.00 1.23
C GLY A 192 6.64 -7.08 1.71
N ASP A 193 5.92 -5.96 1.62
CA ASP A 193 4.57 -5.72 2.17
C ASP A 193 4.52 -5.82 3.70
N LEU A 194 5.31 -4.95 4.35
CA LEU A 194 5.54 -4.94 5.79
C LEU A 194 4.55 -4.07 6.56
N PRO A 195 4.27 -2.82 6.15
CA PRO A 195 3.28 -1.98 6.82
C PRO A 195 1.86 -2.52 6.64
N PRO A 196 0.94 -2.22 7.58
CA PRO A 196 -0.43 -2.71 7.51
C PRO A 196 -1.26 -1.99 6.43
N HIS A 197 -2.51 -2.39 6.29
CA HIS A 197 -3.48 -1.91 5.31
C HIS A 197 -4.23 -0.64 5.74
N ASP A 198 -3.73 0.09 6.73
CA ASP A 198 -4.25 1.37 7.24
C ASP A 198 -3.83 2.57 6.38
N ILE A 199 -3.83 2.41 5.06
CA ILE A 199 -3.25 3.34 4.08
C ILE A 199 -3.83 4.77 4.11
N TRP A 200 -4.94 4.99 4.81
CA TRP A 200 -5.53 6.31 5.03
C TRP A 200 -4.92 7.05 6.24
N ASN A 201 -4.12 6.36 7.07
CA ASN A 201 -3.54 6.88 8.30
C ASN A 201 -2.03 6.57 8.40
N GLN A 202 -1.33 6.58 7.28
CA GLN A 202 0.11 6.32 7.24
C GLN A 202 0.93 7.59 7.09
N THR A 203 2.08 7.61 7.75
CA THR A 203 3.12 8.62 7.58
C THR A 203 4.40 7.96 7.12
N LYS A 204 5.31 8.74 6.52
CA LYS A 204 6.62 8.20 6.13
C LYS A 204 7.38 7.69 7.37
N GLU A 205 7.24 8.39 8.48
CA GLU A 205 7.89 8.08 9.75
C GLU A 205 7.37 6.76 10.33
N SER A 206 6.05 6.54 10.34
CA SER A 206 5.45 5.28 10.81
C SER A 206 5.86 4.09 9.95
N ASN A 207 5.80 4.21 8.61
CA ASN A 207 6.21 3.11 7.73
C ASN A 207 7.71 2.80 7.88
N LEU A 208 8.56 3.82 8.00
CA LEU A 208 10.00 3.61 8.25
C LEU A 208 10.26 2.95 9.61
N ALA A 209 9.46 3.24 10.64
CA ALA A 209 9.58 2.58 11.93
C ALA A 209 9.26 1.09 11.82
N ILE A 210 8.18 0.72 11.12
CA ILE A 210 7.80 -0.68 10.88
C ILE A 210 8.89 -1.41 10.06
N ILE A 211 9.38 -0.78 8.98
CA ILE A 211 10.46 -1.34 8.15
C ILE A 211 11.73 -1.56 8.99
N LYS A 212 12.13 -0.60 9.83
CA LYS A 212 13.30 -0.77 10.71
C LYS A 212 13.10 -1.91 11.70
N HIS A 213 11.95 -1.93 12.38
CA HIS A 213 11.64 -2.95 13.37
C HIS A 213 11.65 -4.35 12.76
N THR A 214 11.00 -4.54 11.62
CA THR A 214 10.96 -5.84 10.92
C THR A 214 12.33 -6.25 10.37
N VAL A 215 13.15 -5.31 9.87
CA VAL A 215 14.53 -5.60 9.48
C VAL A 215 15.37 -6.02 10.68
N GLU A 216 15.24 -5.33 11.82
CA GLU A 216 15.91 -5.70 13.07
C GLU A 216 15.51 -7.10 13.55
N GLN A 217 14.22 -7.45 13.48
CA GLN A 217 13.73 -8.80 13.76
C GLN A 217 14.37 -9.84 12.82
N MET A 218 14.36 -9.59 11.51
CA MET A 218 14.95 -10.52 10.54
C MET A 218 16.44 -10.73 10.78
N LEU A 219 17.21 -9.68 11.09
CA LEU A 219 18.62 -9.79 11.42
C LEU A 219 18.87 -10.51 12.75
N ALA A 220 17.97 -10.39 13.71
CA ALA A 220 18.06 -11.07 15.01
C ALA A 220 17.78 -12.58 14.89
N TYR A 221 16.75 -12.97 14.12
CA TYR A 221 16.39 -14.38 13.91
C TYR A 221 17.31 -15.11 12.91
N PHE A 222 17.88 -14.38 11.94
CA PHE A 222 18.77 -14.92 10.91
C PHE A 222 20.16 -14.28 10.92
N PRO A 223 20.91 -14.31 12.04
CA PRO A 223 22.17 -13.56 12.17
C PRO A 223 23.30 -14.07 11.27
N ASN A 224 23.24 -15.34 10.85
CA ASN A 224 24.25 -16.00 10.03
C ASN A 224 23.71 -16.45 8.65
N THR A 225 22.47 -16.09 8.31
CA THR A 225 21.81 -16.51 7.07
C THR A 225 21.58 -15.28 6.21
N ALA A 226 21.92 -15.35 4.92
CA ALA A 226 21.70 -14.23 4.00
C ALA A 226 20.20 -13.99 3.79
N VAL A 227 19.76 -12.73 3.95
CA VAL A 227 18.39 -12.30 3.68
C VAL A 227 18.38 -11.37 2.48
N PHE A 228 17.60 -11.73 1.45
CA PHE A 228 17.46 -10.96 0.21
C PHE A 228 16.08 -10.31 0.15
N PRO A 229 15.95 -9.03 0.54
CA PRO A 229 14.68 -8.33 0.53
C PRO A 229 14.32 -7.80 -0.87
N ALA A 230 13.03 -7.75 -1.15
CA ALA A 230 12.42 -6.95 -2.20
C ALA A 230 11.46 -5.93 -1.57
N VAL A 231 11.18 -4.85 -2.29
CA VAL A 231 10.24 -3.82 -1.86
C VAL A 231 8.87 -4.14 -2.45
N GLY A 232 7.87 -4.27 -1.59
CA GLY A 232 6.47 -4.41 -1.95
C GLY A 232 5.81 -3.06 -2.26
N ASN A 233 4.49 -3.06 -2.35
CA ASN A 233 3.71 -1.86 -2.64
C ASN A 233 3.26 -1.13 -1.37
N HIS A 234 3.29 -1.74 -0.19
CA HIS A 234 2.90 -1.09 1.07
C HIS A 234 4.05 -0.32 1.77
N GLU A 235 5.31 -0.45 1.32
CA GLU A 235 6.44 0.26 1.96
C GLU A 235 6.38 1.79 1.79
N SER A 236 5.74 2.26 0.72
CA SER A 236 5.67 3.69 0.40
C SER A 236 4.45 4.37 1.03
N VAL A 237 4.55 5.68 1.25
CA VAL A 237 3.40 6.54 1.55
C VAL A 237 3.26 7.59 0.43
N PRO A 238 2.10 7.68 -0.25
CA PRO A 238 0.97 6.76 -0.20
C PRO A 238 1.35 5.33 -0.66
N ALA A 239 0.61 4.33 -0.21
CA ALA A 239 0.78 2.94 -0.65
C ALA A 239 0.51 2.79 -2.16
N GLY A 240 1.20 1.85 -2.81
CA GLY A 240 1.12 1.63 -4.26
C GLY A 240 1.93 2.61 -5.09
N ARG A 241 2.78 3.45 -4.45
CA ARG A 241 3.70 4.33 -5.17
C ARG A 241 4.89 3.49 -5.64
N PRO A 242 5.11 3.33 -6.96
CA PRO A 242 6.34 2.71 -7.41
C PRO A 242 7.51 3.58 -6.92
N ILE A 243 8.61 2.97 -6.49
CA ILE A 243 9.87 3.70 -6.31
C ILE A 243 10.29 4.15 -7.72
N ASN A 244 9.88 5.38 -8.07
CA ASN A 244 9.97 5.95 -9.42
C ASN A 244 11.42 6.28 -9.79
N ARG A 245 12.25 5.25 -9.98
CA ARG A 245 13.59 5.43 -10.55
C ARG A 245 13.53 5.77 -12.05
N TRP A 246 12.43 5.45 -12.72
CA TRP A 246 12.22 5.61 -14.17
C TRP A 246 11.50 6.90 -14.58
N MET A 247 11.00 7.72 -13.64
CA MET A 247 10.37 9.00 -14.00
C MET A 247 11.41 10.02 -14.51
N PRO A 248 11.14 10.72 -15.62
CA PRO A 248 12.01 11.77 -16.15
C PRO A 248 12.37 12.82 -15.08
N ARG A 249 13.63 13.28 -15.08
CA ARG A 249 14.17 14.23 -14.08
C ARG A 249 13.33 15.50 -13.87
N ARG A 250 12.54 15.93 -14.86
CA ARG A 250 11.63 17.10 -14.76
C ARG A 250 10.45 16.89 -13.80
N ILE A 251 9.98 15.65 -13.63
CA ILE A 251 8.91 15.32 -12.67
C ILE A 251 9.49 15.17 -11.26
N ARG A 252 10.74 14.71 -11.14
CA ARG A 252 11.46 14.69 -9.86
C ARG A 252 11.55 16.08 -9.22
N SER A 253 11.81 17.15 -9.99
CA SER A 253 11.93 18.51 -9.44
C SER A 253 10.66 19.05 -8.80
N SER A 254 9.47 18.63 -9.26
CA SER A 254 8.20 19.06 -8.68
C SER A 254 7.85 18.34 -7.37
N CYS A 255 8.31 17.08 -7.20
CA CYS A 255 8.15 16.31 -5.96
C CYS A 255 9.33 16.45 -4.97
N SER A 256 10.46 17.07 -5.35
CA SER A 256 11.67 17.12 -4.49
C SER A 256 11.88 18.45 -3.76
N SER A 257 10.95 19.41 -3.90
CA SER A 257 10.96 20.65 -3.10
C SER A 257 10.74 20.41 -1.59
N LEU A 258 10.33 19.20 -1.19
CA LEU A 258 10.12 18.82 0.21
C LEU A 258 11.31 18.09 0.88
N VAL A 259 12.43 17.86 0.19
CA VAL A 259 13.58 17.09 0.75
C VAL A 259 14.88 17.88 0.85
N ARG A 260 14.91 19.16 0.46
CA ARG A 260 16.10 20.02 0.62
C ARG A 260 16.09 20.81 1.92
N GLY A 261 16.01 20.09 3.04
CA GLY A 261 16.38 20.61 4.36
C GLY A 261 17.56 19.79 4.89
N ASN A 262 18.74 20.41 4.97
CA ASN A 262 19.96 19.91 5.60
C ASN A 262 20.67 18.69 4.96
N GLN A 263 21.50 18.97 3.95
CA GLN A 263 22.84 18.38 3.87
C GLN A 263 23.80 19.42 3.26
N ARG A 264 24.35 20.31 4.10
CA ARG A 264 25.66 20.92 3.83
C ARG A 264 26.70 19.96 4.40
N VAL A 265 27.29 19.14 3.53
CA VAL A 265 28.55 18.44 3.84
C VAL A 265 29.64 19.50 3.77
N LYS A 266 30.33 19.74 4.89
CA LYS A 266 31.57 20.51 4.94
C LYS A 266 32.67 19.71 4.24
N SER A 267 33.42 20.42 3.40
CA SER A 267 34.71 20.04 2.82
C SER A 267 35.74 19.69 3.88
#